data_AF-L0AAR9-F1
#
_entry.id   AF-L0AAR9-F1
#
_cell.length_a   1.000
_cell.length_b   1.000
_cell.length_c   1.000
_cell.angle_alpha   90.00
_cell.angle_beta   90.00
_cell.angle_gamma   90.00
#
_symmetry.space_group_name_H-M   'P 1'
#
loop_
_entity.id
_entity.type
_entity.pdbx_description
1 polymer ?
#
loop_
_entity_poly.entity_id
_entity_poly.type
_entity_poly.pdbx_seq_one_letter_code
_entity_poly.pdbx_strand_id
1 'polypeptide(L)'
;MVELHPVGILAESNCFYIAAPIINAPWKPNENIEKIISNIINELKAWDISNYNLTKIEKAIYFSTIYGGLTLIYTCDPIVAISRIHTNISLSLKNSENNETKIMKDEDLLKAWAIIFNGNETEGLKILSGNLVFPKDYKWDIGGEYKIAARGIKY
;
A
#
# COMPACT_ATOMS: atom_id res chain seq x y z
N MET A 1 -10.18 -13.21 -15.31
CA MET A 1 -9.00 -12.51 -14.75
C MET A 1 -9.50 -11.82 -13.50
N VAL A 2 -8.78 -11.94 -12.38
CA VAL A 2 -9.23 -11.34 -11.12
C VAL A 2 -9.03 -9.85 -11.23
N GLU A 3 -10.05 -9.06 -10.89
CA GLU A 3 -9.97 -7.61 -10.98
C GLU A 3 -9.44 -7.05 -9.66
N LEU A 4 -8.40 -6.20 -9.72
CA LEU A 4 -7.74 -5.66 -8.53
C LEU A 4 -7.95 -4.15 -8.40
N HIS A 5 -8.02 -3.67 -7.17
CA HIS A 5 -7.78 -2.26 -6.87
C HIS A 5 -6.29 -1.95 -7.05
N PRO A 6 -5.92 -0.86 -7.74
CA PRO A 6 -4.54 -0.41 -7.80
C PRO A 6 -3.99 -0.11 -6.41
N VAL A 7 -2.77 -0.55 -6.12
CA VAL A 7 -2.11 -0.29 -4.83
C VAL A 7 -1.20 0.94 -4.96
N GLY A 8 -1.23 1.80 -3.94
CA GLY A 8 -0.22 2.81 -3.72
C GLY A 8 0.64 2.47 -2.51
N ILE A 9 1.96 2.67 -2.60
CA ILE A 9 2.85 2.67 -1.44
C ILE A 9 2.96 4.14 -0.99
N LEU A 10 2.30 4.43 0.13
CA LEU A 10 2.02 5.77 0.62
C LEU A 10 3.20 6.41 1.35
N ALA A 11 4.01 5.61 2.04
CA ALA A 11 5.17 6.08 2.79
C ALA A 11 6.23 5.00 2.90
N GLU A 12 7.49 5.43 3.05
CA GLU A 12 8.61 4.54 3.34
C GLU A 12 9.53 5.08 4.43
N SER A 13 10.17 4.13 5.09
CA SER A 13 11.36 4.32 5.90
C SER A 13 12.42 3.27 5.51
N ASN A 14 13.52 3.19 6.26
CA ASN A 14 14.59 2.23 5.98
C ASN A 14 14.08 0.79 5.97
N CYS A 15 13.26 0.43 6.96
CA CYS A 15 12.77 -0.94 7.14
C CYS A 15 11.26 -1.10 7.02
N PHE A 16 10.48 -0.07 6.69
CA PHE A 16 9.02 -0.19 6.62
C PHE A 16 8.42 0.49 5.39
N TYR A 17 7.37 -0.13 4.86
CA TYR A 17 6.45 0.48 3.92
C TYR A 17 5.05 0.54 4.51
N ILE A 18 4.31 1.59 4.15
CA ILE A 18 2.87 1.67 4.34
C ILE A 18 2.22 1.71 2.96
N ALA A 19 1.34 0.75 2.69
CA ALA A 19 0.74 0.58 1.37
C ALA A 19 -0.74 0.20 1.47
N ALA A 20 -1.52 0.59 0.47
CA ALA A 20 -2.97 0.40 0.46
C ALA A 20 -3.51 0.21 -0.97
N PRO A 21 -4.49 -0.68 -1.18
CA PRO A 21 -5.32 -0.64 -2.38
C PRO A 21 -6.22 0.59 -2.34
N ILE A 22 -6.34 1.28 -3.47
CA ILE A 22 -7.06 2.55 -3.59
C ILE A 22 -8.23 2.40 -4.58
N ILE A 23 -9.42 2.79 -4.13
CA ILE A 23 -10.63 2.81 -4.95
C ILE A 23 -10.51 3.92 -6.00
N ASN A 24 -10.75 3.57 -7.27
CA ASN A 24 -10.72 4.47 -8.42
C ASN A 24 -9.39 5.21 -8.60
N ALA A 25 -8.26 4.63 -8.17
CA ALA A 25 -6.96 5.25 -8.33
C ALA A 25 -6.69 5.61 -9.82
N PRO A 26 -6.01 6.73 -10.10
CA PRO A 26 -5.75 7.18 -11.47
C PRO A 26 -4.66 6.37 -12.21
N TRP A 27 -4.24 5.23 -11.66
CA TRP A 27 -3.30 4.29 -12.29
C TRP A 27 -3.88 2.87 -12.32
N LYS A 28 -3.26 1.99 -13.11
CA LYS A 28 -3.68 0.59 -13.23
C LYS A 28 -3.06 -0.29 -12.14
N PRO A 29 -3.67 -1.44 -11.80
CA PRO A 29 -3.02 -2.45 -10.97
C PRO A 29 -1.67 -2.92 -11.54
N ASN A 30 -0.79 -3.41 -10.67
CA ASN A 30 0.46 -4.00 -11.10
C ASN A 30 0.19 -5.34 -11.82
N GLU A 31 0.53 -5.43 -13.11
CA GLU A 31 0.21 -6.58 -13.95
C GLU A 31 0.85 -7.89 -13.49
N ASN A 32 2.05 -7.85 -12.92
CA ASN A 32 2.73 -9.05 -12.43
C ASN A 32 1.99 -9.61 -11.21
N ILE A 33 1.60 -8.75 -10.27
CA ILE A 33 0.80 -9.13 -9.11
C ILE A 33 -0.60 -9.62 -9.52
N GLU A 34 -1.24 -8.98 -10.50
CA GLU A 34 -2.53 -9.41 -11.02
C GLU A 34 -2.47 -10.82 -11.64
N LYS A 35 -1.42 -11.12 -12.41
CA LYS A 35 -1.18 -12.46 -12.98
C LYS A 35 -0.96 -13.50 -11.89
N ILE A 36 -0.14 -13.18 -10.88
CA ILE A 36 0.14 -14.09 -9.76
C ILE A 36 -1.14 -14.40 -8.97
N ILE A 37 -1.89 -13.37 -8.57
CA ILE A 37 -3.14 -13.54 -7.81
C ILE A 37 -4.18 -14.29 -8.64
N SER A 38 -4.32 -13.96 -9.92
CA SER A 38 -5.21 -14.71 -10.83
C SER A 38 -4.81 -16.17 -10.93
N ASN A 39 -3.51 -16.47 -11.03
CA ASN A 39 -3.00 -17.84 -11.06
C ASN A 39 -3.31 -18.58 -9.74
N ILE A 40 -3.03 -17.96 -8.59
CA ILE A 40 -3.34 -18.54 -7.27
C ILE A 40 -4.82 -18.90 -7.15
N ILE A 41 -5.70 -17.98 -7.54
CA ILE A 41 -7.15 -18.18 -7.43
C ILE A 41 -7.65 -19.23 -8.44
N ASN A 42 -7.23 -19.16 -9.70
CA ASN A 42 -7.71 -20.06 -10.74
C ASN A 42 -7.20 -21.50 -10.55
N GLU A 43 -5.96 -21.66 -10.08
CA GLU A 43 -5.33 -22.97 -9.88
C GLU A 43 -5.41 -23.46 -8.42
N LEU A 44 -6.08 -22.71 -7.53
CA LEU A 44 -6.23 -23.01 -6.10
C LEU A 44 -4.89 -23.29 -5.39
N LYS A 45 -3.86 -22.51 -5.72
CA LYS A 45 -2.52 -22.63 -5.12
C LYS A 45 -2.47 -22.08 -3.69
N ALA A 46 -1.44 -22.47 -2.95
CA ALA A 46 -1.15 -21.87 -1.65
C ALA A 46 -0.76 -20.38 -1.80
N TRP A 47 -1.20 -19.56 -0.86
CA TRP A 47 -0.85 -18.13 -0.77
C TRP A 47 0.54 -17.91 -0.18
N ASP A 48 1.55 -18.55 -0.78
CA ASP A 48 2.95 -18.46 -0.34
C ASP A 48 3.76 -17.61 -1.31
N ILE A 49 4.17 -16.43 -0.83
CA ILE A 49 4.93 -15.44 -1.59
C ILE A 49 6.34 -15.92 -1.96
N SER A 50 6.90 -16.89 -1.22
CA SER A 50 8.24 -17.42 -1.47
C SER A 50 8.34 -18.23 -2.78
N ASN A 51 7.20 -18.67 -3.31
CA ASN A 51 7.10 -19.33 -4.61
C ASN A 51 7.29 -18.39 -5.81
N TYR A 52 7.35 -17.07 -5.57
CA TYR A 52 7.41 -16.06 -6.62
C TYR A 52 8.64 -15.17 -6.45
N ASN A 53 9.39 -14.98 -7.54
CA ASN A 53 10.53 -14.06 -7.56
C ASN A 53 10.04 -12.62 -7.73
N LEU A 54 9.68 -11.98 -6.61
CA LEU A 54 9.15 -10.63 -6.55
C LEU A 54 10.16 -9.62 -6.00
N THR A 55 10.19 -8.43 -6.57
CA THR A 55 10.92 -7.28 -6.02
C THR A 55 10.33 -6.84 -4.67
N LYS A 56 11.07 -6.03 -3.90
CA LYS A 56 10.59 -5.46 -2.62
C LYS A 56 9.28 -4.69 -2.76
N ILE A 57 9.13 -3.89 -3.83
CA ILE A 57 7.90 -3.14 -4.13
C ILE A 57 6.75 -4.10 -4.47
N GLU A 58 6.99 -5.10 -5.32
CA GLU A 58 5.96 -6.07 -5.69
C GLU A 58 5.49 -6.91 -4.50
N LYS A 59 6.38 -7.30 -3.60
CA LYS A 59 6.01 -7.98 -2.35
C LYS A 59 5.10 -7.11 -1.49
N ALA A 60 5.40 -5.82 -1.38
CA ALA A 60 4.56 -4.88 -0.64
C ALA A 60 3.17 -4.72 -1.30
N ILE A 61 3.12 -4.58 -2.62
CA ILE A 61 1.87 -4.54 -3.38
C ILE A 61 1.06 -5.82 -3.16
N TYR A 62 1.69 -6.99 -3.30
CA TYR A 62 1.05 -8.29 -3.07
C TYR A 62 0.40 -8.39 -1.69
N PHE A 63 1.14 -8.04 -0.63
CA PHE A 63 0.61 -8.06 0.73
C PHE A 63 -0.58 -7.10 0.88
N SER A 64 -0.44 -5.85 0.43
CA SER A 64 -1.55 -4.88 0.50
C SER A 64 -2.76 -5.28 -0.33
N THR A 65 -2.57 -5.98 -1.45
CA THR A 65 -3.69 -6.50 -2.26
C THR A 65 -4.45 -7.59 -1.51
N ILE A 66 -3.73 -8.55 -0.91
CA ILE A 66 -4.35 -9.70 -0.21
C ILE A 66 -5.02 -9.27 1.08
N TYR A 67 -4.31 -8.48 1.90
CA TYR A 67 -4.83 -8.05 3.18
C TYR A 67 -5.88 -6.94 3.03
N GLY A 68 -5.77 -6.08 2.02
CA GLY A 68 -6.61 -4.89 1.90
C GLY A 68 -6.33 -3.86 2.99
N GLY A 69 -7.09 -2.76 3.00
CA GLY A 69 -6.90 -1.68 3.97
C GLY A 69 -5.53 -1.01 3.88
N LEU A 70 -5.22 -0.19 4.89
CA LEU A 70 -3.90 0.36 5.07
C LEU A 70 -3.02 -0.71 5.72
N THR A 71 -1.91 -1.08 5.10
CA THR A 71 -1.04 -2.18 5.56
C THR A 71 0.36 -1.67 5.89
N LEU A 72 0.84 -1.99 7.09
CA LEU A 72 2.24 -1.81 7.49
C LEU A 72 3.03 -3.07 7.16
N ILE A 73 4.17 -2.90 6.50
CA ILE A 73 4.99 -3.98 5.96
C ILE A 73 6.44 -3.78 6.42
N TYR A 74 7.05 -4.80 7.00
CA TYR A 74 8.48 -4.83 7.27
C TYR A 74 9.23 -5.22 6.00
N THR A 75 10.34 -4.54 5.71
CA THR A 75 11.00 -4.61 4.40
C THR A 75 12.52 -4.83 4.43
N CYS A 76 13.08 -5.15 5.58
CA CYS A 76 14.53 -5.39 5.78
C CYS A 76 14.95 -6.88 5.78
N ASP A 77 14.01 -7.80 5.53
CA ASP A 77 14.15 -9.26 5.43
C ASP A 77 13.94 -10.04 6.77
N PRO A 78 13.00 -11.01 6.82
CA PRO A 78 12.04 -11.37 5.77
C PRO A 78 11.04 -10.24 5.50
N ILE A 79 10.73 -9.96 4.24
CA ILE A 79 9.69 -8.97 3.90
C ILE A 79 8.32 -9.57 4.27
N VAL A 80 7.61 -8.95 5.22
CA VAL A 80 6.35 -9.48 5.76
C VAL A 80 5.37 -8.35 6.09
N ALA A 81 4.07 -8.61 5.90
CA ALA A 81 3.02 -7.74 6.43
C ALA A 81 2.95 -7.88 7.97
N ILE A 82 2.94 -6.75 8.67
CA ILE A 82 2.93 -6.72 10.14
C ILE A 82 1.51 -6.50 10.67
N SER A 83 0.81 -5.53 10.09
CA SER A 83 -0.50 -5.13 10.59
C SER A 83 -1.32 -4.43 9.52
N ARG A 84 -2.65 -4.43 9.71
CA ARG A 84 -3.62 -3.79 8.84
C ARG A 84 -4.57 -2.92 9.67
N ILE A 85 -4.90 -1.74 9.13
CA ILE A 85 -5.93 -0.85 9.67
C ILE A 85 -6.92 -0.51 8.56
N HIS A 86 -8.20 -0.43 8.91
CA HIS A 86 -9.22 0.13 8.03
C HIS A 86 -9.44 1.59 8.44
N THR A 87 -9.44 2.48 7.45
CA THR A 87 -9.70 3.90 7.65
C THR A 87 -10.81 4.35 6.71
N ASN A 88 -11.63 5.29 7.17
CA ASN A 88 -12.65 5.94 6.35
C ASN A 88 -12.19 7.30 5.80
N ILE A 89 -10.95 7.69 6.06
CA ILE A 89 -10.37 8.95 5.61
C ILE A 89 -10.12 8.87 4.10
N SER A 90 -10.66 9.85 3.37
CA SER A 90 -10.40 9.98 1.93
C SER A 90 -8.97 10.46 1.65
N LEU A 91 -8.50 10.15 0.45
CA LEU A 91 -7.20 10.56 -0.09
C LEU A 91 -7.38 11.49 -1.30
N SER A 92 -6.57 12.54 -1.36
CA SER A 92 -6.41 13.40 -2.52
C SER A 92 -5.15 12.96 -3.24
N LEU A 93 -5.27 12.57 -4.51
CA LEU A 93 -4.14 12.18 -5.34
C LEU A 93 -3.93 13.24 -6.40
N LYS A 94 -2.69 13.69 -6.55
CA LYS A 94 -2.30 14.68 -7.56
C LYS A 94 -1.03 14.20 -8.24
N ASN A 95 -0.90 14.50 -9.53
CA ASN A 95 0.38 14.32 -10.21
C ASN A 95 1.45 15.16 -9.49
N SER A 96 2.63 14.58 -9.32
CA SER A 96 3.79 15.27 -8.79
C SER A 96 4.81 15.45 -9.92
N GLU A 97 5.27 16.68 -10.13
CA GLU A 97 6.39 16.95 -11.03
C GLU A 97 7.74 16.58 -10.38
N ASN A 98 7.75 16.41 -9.05
CA ASN A 98 8.89 15.95 -8.29
C ASN A 98 8.62 14.52 -7.76
N ASN A 99 9.40 13.57 -8.26
CA ASN A 99 9.28 12.14 -7.95
C ASN A 99 10.14 11.72 -6.74
N GLU A 100 10.80 12.67 -6.05
CA GLU A 100 11.60 12.37 -4.87
C GLU A 100 10.71 12.03 -3.68
N THR A 101 10.82 10.79 -3.23
CA THR A 101 10.09 10.25 -2.11
C THR A 101 10.81 10.54 -0.81
N LYS A 102 10.06 11.00 0.19
CA LYS A 102 10.62 11.28 1.52
C LYS A 102 10.81 9.96 2.24
N ILE A 103 12.07 9.56 2.39
CA ILE A 103 12.44 8.43 3.26
C ILE A 103 12.40 8.92 4.72
N MET A 104 11.50 8.35 5.50
CA MET A 104 11.35 8.66 6.92
C MET A 104 12.33 7.84 7.77
N LYS A 105 12.58 8.27 9.01
CA LYS A 105 13.16 7.37 10.01
C LYS A 105 12.11 6.34 10.41
N ASP A 106 12.55 5.12 10.70
CA ASP A 106 11.66 4.03 11.12
C ASP A 106 10.81 4.41 12.34
N GLU A 107 11.42 5.08 13.32
CA GLU A 107 10.73 5.57 14.52
C GLU A 107 9.59 6.54 14.18
N ASP A 108 9.80 7.46 13.23
CA ASP A 108 8.79 8.45 12.85
C ASP A 108 7.62 7.80 12.11
N LEU A 109 7.90 6.84 11.22
CA LEU A 109 6.87 6.08 10.51
C LEU A 109 6.05 5.22 11.49
N LEU A 110 6.72 4.51 12.41
CA LEU A 110 6.04 3.68 13.41
C LEU A 110 5.23 4.52 14.42
N LYS A 111 5.71 5.71 14.79
CA LYS A 111 4.93 6.66 15.60
C LYS A 111 3.66 7.10 14.86
N ALA A 112 3.78 7.49 13.61
CA ALA A 112 2.61 7.85 12.79
C ALA A 112 1.63 6.68 12.69
N TRP A 113 2.13 5.45 12.46
CA TRP A 113 1.32 4.25 12.45
C TRP A 113 0.57 4.01 13.78
N ALA A 114 1.26 4.16 14.90
CA ALA A 114 0.67 4.01 16.22
C ALA A 114 -0.44 5.04 16.49
N ILE A 115 -0.27 6.28 16.02
CA ILE A 115 -1.30 7.33 16.10
C ILE A 115 -2.57 6.91 15.33
N ILE A 116 -2.42 6.37 14.12
CA ILE A 116 -3.55 5.82 13.34
C ILE A 116 -4.21 4.66 14.09
N PHE A 117 -3.40 3.73 14.60
CA PHE A 117 -3.90 2.55 15.32
C PHE A 117 -4.67 2.92 16.60
N ASN A 118 -4.28 4.02 17.26
CA ASN A 118 -4.97 4.56 18.43
C ASN A 118 -6.26 5.35 18.10
N GLY A 119 -6.69 5.35 16.83
CA GLY A 119 -7.93 5.98 16.38
C GLY A 119 -7.81 7.44 15.94
N ASN A 120 -6.61 8.02 15.97
CA ASN A 120 -6.38 9.38 15.48
C ASN A 120 -5.85 9.34 14.03
N GLU A 121 -6.68 8.78 13.14
CA GLU A 121 -6.32 8.49 11.75
C GLU A 121 -5.84 9.74 11.00
N THR A 122 -6.54 10.87 11.15
CA THR A 122 -6.22 12.13 10.46
C THR A 122 -4.83 12.64 10.81
N GLU A 123 -4.45 12.64 12.09
CA GLU A 123 -3.12 13.13 12.49
C GLU A 123 -2.03 12.20 11.98
N GLY A 124 -2.19 10.89 12.17
CA GLY A 124 -1.19 9.92 11.73
C GLY A 124 -1.01 9.89 10.20
N LEU A 125 -2.11 9.93 9.44
CA LEU A 125 -2.05 10.00 7.97
C LEU A 125 -1.41 11.30 7.48
N LYS A 126 -1.58 12.42 8.20
CA LYS A 126 -0.99 13.71 7.81
C LYS A 126 0.53 13.71 7.98
N ILE A 127 1.04 12.94 8.94
CA ILE A 127 2.49 12.76 9.12
C ILE A 127 3.08 11.95 7.96
N LEU A 128 2.32 11.00 7.43
CA LEU A 128 2.72 10.10 6.35
C LEU A 128 2.52 10.69 4.94
N SER A 129 1.74 11.76 4.80
CA SER A 129 1.39 12.29 3.49
C SER A 129 2.59 12.87 2.74
N GLY A 130 2.54 12.81 1.41
CA GLY A 130 3.66 13.19 0.56
C GLY A 130 3.67 12.47 -0.79
N ASN A 131 4.85 12.41 -1.41
CA ASN A 131 5.04 11.68 -2.66
C ASN A 131 4.89 10.17 -2.43
N LEU A 132 4.20 9.49 -3.33
CA LEU A 132 4.07 8.04 -3.31
C LEU A 132 5.39 7.38 -3.67
N VAL A 133 5.74 6.33 -2.94
CA VAL A 133 6.85 5.43 -3.26
C VAL A 133 6.54 4.63 -4.52
N PHE A 134 5.25 4.28 -4.69
CA PHE A 134 4.72 3.68 -5.90
C PHE A 134 3.24 4.05 -6.08
N PRO A 135 2.80 4.41 -7.31
CA PRO A 135 3.64 4.87 -8.43
C PRO A 135 4.31 6.22 -8.10
N LYS A 136 5.53 6.46 -8.60
CA LYS A 136 6.35 7.62 -8.21
C LYS A 136 5.84 8.99 -8.67
N ASP A 137 4.94 9.00 -9.66
CA ASP A 137 4.50 10.23 -10.34
C ASP A 137 3.33 10.93 -9.63
N TYR A 138 3.00 10.47 -8.42
CA TYR A 138 1.86 10.96 -7.65
C TYR A 138 2.29 11.37 -6.25
N LYS A 139 1.58 12.36 -5.73
CA LYS A 139 1.57 12.69 -4.30
C LYS A 139 0.17 12.50 -3.75
N TRP A 140 0.11 12.21 -2.48
CA TRP A 140 -1.13 12.03 -1.75
C TRP A 140 -1.20 12.94 -0.53
N ASP A 141 -2.41 13.33 -0.17
CA ASP A 141 -2.73 14.00 1.08
C ASP A 141 -4.12 13.56 1.57
N ILE A 142 -4.49 13.95 2.77
CA ILE A 142 -5.83 13.70 3.32
C ILE A 142 -6.89 14.53 2.60
N GLY A 143 -8.09 13.97 2.43
CA GLY A 143 -9.25 14.63 1.82
C GLY A 143 -9.53 14.10 0.42
N GLY A 144 -10.30 14.78 -0.41
CA GLY A 144 -10.52 14.36 -1.81
C GLY A 144 -11.49 13.17 -1.99
N GLU A 145 -11.45 12.58 -3.19
CA GLU A 145 -12.45 11.61 -3.66
C GLU A 145 -12.00 10.14 -3.57
N TYR A 146 -10.70 9.89 -3.48
CA TYR A 146 -10.17 8.53 -3.43
C TYR A 146 -10.30 7.96 -2.02
N LYS A 147 -10.40 6.64 -1.91
CA LYS A 147 -10.53 5.96 -0.62
C LYS A 147 -9.67 4.72 -0.58
N ILE A 148 -9.21 4.35 0.61
CA ILE A 148 -8.55 3.08 0.83
C ILE A 148 -9.60 1.96 0.76
N ALA A 149 -9.36 0.97 -0.08
CA ALA A 149 -10.26 -0.16 -0.24
C ALA A 149 -10.11 -1.11 0.95
N ALA A 150 -11.24 -1.57 1.51
CA ALA A 150 -11.21 -2.58 2.57
C ALA A 150 -10.60 -3.91 2.11
N ARG A 151 -10.69 -4.21 0.82
CA ARG A 151 -10.12 -5.39 0.14
C ARG A 151 -9.38 -4.93 -1.12
N GLY A 152 -8.24 -5.53 -1.43
CA GLY A 152 -7.52 -5.23 -2.67
C GLY A 152 -8.04 -5.98 -3.89
N ILE A 153 -8.67 -7.14 -3.70
CA ILE A 153 -9.34 -7.91 -4.76
C ILE A 153 -10.80 -7.46 -4.86
N LYS A 154 -11.25 -7.13 -6.07
CA LYS A 154 -12.66 -6.81 -6.37
C LYS A 154 -13.45 -8.11 -6.57
N TYR A 155 -14.66 -8.16 -6.00
CA TYR A 155 -15.62 -9.25 -6.17
C TYR A 155 -16.89 -8.71 -6.79
#